data_AF-A0A1Z4N346-F1
#
_entry.id   AF-A0A1Z4N346-F1
#
_cell.length_a   1.000
_cell.length_b   1.000
_cell.length_c   1.000
_cell.angle_alpha   90.00
_cell.angle_beta   90.00
_cell.angle_gamma   90.00
#
_symmetry.space_group_name_H-M   'P 1'
#
loop_
_entity.id
_entity.type
_entity.pdbx_description
1 polymer ?
#
loop_
_entity_poly.entity_id
_entity_poly.type
_entity_poly.pdbx_seq_one_letter_code
_entity_poly.pdbx_strand_id
1 'polypeptide(L)'
;MKIEIQGRDAVTATEELLAIEGLEGSYQTIDEVEREGTLATIATIVGIVSGTLTVAESIHKWKEKNQKSLHDPNGARIEKVLIVTDDNRRLLLKDATVEQIKEILENYK
;
A
#
# COMPACT_ATOMS: atom_id res chain seq x y z
N MET A 1 -7.95 5.02 7.69
CA MET A 1 -7.21 3.91 7.01
C MET A 1 -5.74 4.22 6.83
N LYS A 2 -4.91 3.18 6.94
CA LYS A 2 -3.46 3.23 6.77
C LYS A 2 -3.00 2.17 5.78
N ILE A 3 -1.90 2.43 5.10
CA ILE A 3 -1.23 1.48 4.22
C ILE A 3 0.22 1.37 4.68
N GLU A 4 0.58 0.21 5.17
CA GLU A 4 1.92 -0.12 5.60
C GLU A 4 2.69 -0.71 4.41
N ILE A 5 3.82 -0.11 4.08
CA ILE A 5 4.74 -0.60 3.05
C ILE A 5 6.08 -0.88 3.71
N GLN A 6 6.59 -2.09 3.54
CA GLN A 6 7.91 -2.48 4.03
C GLN A 6 8.81 -2.87 2.86
N GLY A 7 10.09 -2.56 2.97
CA GLY A 7 11.13 -2.89 1.99
C GLY A 7 12.16 -1.78 1.84
N ARG A 8 13.23 -2.06 1.11
CA ARG A 8 14.30 -1.08 0.83
C ARG A 8 13.82 0.14 0.04
N ASP A 9 12.79 -0.05 -0.79
CA ASP A 9 12.18 1.02 -1.60
C ASP A 9 10.85 1.50 -1.00
N ALA A 10 10.58 1.25 0.30
CA ALA A 10 9.29 1.58 0.91
C ALA A 10 8.89 3.04 0.72
N VAL A 11 9.83 3.97 0.86
CA VAL A 11 9.62 5.41 0.63
C VAL A 11 9.17 5.69 -0.79
N THR A 12 9.96 5.30 -1.79
CA THR A 12 9.65 5.51 -3.21
C THR A 12 8.30 4.89 -3.59
N ALA A 13 8.04 3.66 -3.15
CA ALA A 13 6.78 2.98 -3.44
C ALA A 13 5.58 3.70 -2.79
N THR A 14 5.76 4.28 -1.60
CA THR A 14 4.73 5.07 -0.92
C THR A 14 4.44 6.37 -1.64
N GLU A 15 5.47 7.06 -2.13
CA GLU A 15 5.30 8.28 -2.91
C GLU A 15 4.58 8.00 -4.23
N GLU A 16 4.92 6.91 -4.91
CA GLU A 16 4.19 6.47 -6.11
C GLU A 16 2.72 6.10 -5.82
N LEU A 17 2.46 5.47 -4.66
CA LEU A 17 1.09 5.13 -4.25
C LEU A 17 0.27 6.39 -3.98
N LEU A 18 0.83 7.36 -3.25
CA LEU A 18 0.15 8.62 -2.92
C LEU A 18 0.01 9.56 -4.13
N ALA A 19 0.76 9.32 -5.21
CA ALA A 19 0.59 10.01 -6.48
C ALA A 19 -0.59 9.48 -7.32
N ILE A 20 -1.28 8.41 -6.88
CA ILE A 20 -2.50 7.92 -7.54
C ILE A 20 -3.59 9.00 -7.47
N GLU A 21 -4.08 9.42 -8.64
CA GLU A 21 -5.20 10.35 -8.72
C GLU A 21 -6.42 9.81 -7.99
N GLY A 22 -6.96 10.63 -7.09
CA GLY A 22 -8.10 10.24 -6.26
C GLY A 22 -7.76 9.76 -4.86
N LEU A 23 -6.48 9.56 -4.52
CA LEU A 23 -6.02 9.34 -3.15
C LEU A 23 -5.49 10.63 -2.54
N GLU A 24 -5.97 10.96 -1.35
CA GLU A 24 -5.43 12.04 -0.53
C GLU A 24 -4.86 11.44 0.76
N GLY A 25 -3.62 11.80 1.08
CA GLY A 25 -2.93 11.23 2.23
C GLY A 25 -1.59 11.88 2.50
N SER A 26 -0.96 11.40 3.56
CA SER A 26 0.43 11.71 3.92
C SER A 26 1.10 10.43 4.38
N TYR A 27 2.42 10.43 4.51
CA TYR A 27 3.12 9.27 5.05
C TYR A 27 4.17 9.66 6.07
N GLN A 28 4.57 8.67 6.86
CA GLN A 28 5.69 8.76 7.79
C GLN A 28 6.58 7.53 7.59
N THR A 29 7.89 7.72 7.71
CA THR A 29 8.85 6.62 7.79
C THR A 29 8.93 6.13 9.24
N ILE A 30 9.03 4.82 9.42
CA ILE A 30 9.20 4.18 10.72
C ILE A 30 10.53 3.42 10.71
N ASP A 31 11.37 3.71 11.71
CA ASP A 31 12.69 3.08 11.87
C ASP A 31 12.62 1.70 12.54
N GLU A 32 11.47 1.32 13.09
CA GLU A 32 11.19 -0.01 13.64
C GLU A 32 10.83 -1.01 12.53
N VAL A 33 11.85 -1.56 11.88
CA VAL A 33 11.71 -2.86 11.22
C VAL A 33 12.67 -3.82 11.90
N GLU A 34 12.15 -4.95 12.40
CA GLU A 34 12.91 -5.95 13.16
C GLU A 34 14.11 -6.57 12.39
N ARG A 35 14.30 -6.19 11.12
CA ARG A 35 15.32 -6.72 10.21
C ARG A 35 16.23 -5.59 9.73
N GLU A 36 17.53 -5.75 9.96
CA GLU A 36 18.56 -4.82 9.46
C GLU A 36 18.40 -4.57 7.95
N GLY A 37 18.30 -3.30 7.56
CA GLY A 37 18.26 -2.89 6.15
C GLY A 37 16.88 -2.90 5.49
N THR A 38 15.80 -3.14 6.24
CA THR A 38 14.41 -2.96 5.77
C THR A 38 13.86 -1.62 6.31
N LEU A 39 13.23 -0.82 5.45
CA LEU A 39 12.50 0.39 5.86
C LEU A 39 11.00 0.10 5.91
N ALA A 40 10.27 0.83 6.74
CA ALA A 40 8.82 0.81 6.73
C ALA A 40 8.28 2.24 6.58
N THR A 41 7.19 2.38 5.85
CA THR A 41 6.40 3.60 5.78
C THR A 41 4.96 3.29 6.11
N ILE A 42 4.30 4.26 6.73
CA ILE A 42 2.86 4.24 6.96
C ILE A 42 2.26 5.41 6.20
N ALA A 43 1.56 5.11 5.10
CA ALA A 43 0.69 6.08 4.45
C ALA A 43 -0.64 6.15 5.20
N THR A 44 -1.01 7.33 5.67
CA THR A 44 -2.33 7.63 6.20
C THR A 44 -3.16 8.23 5.08
N ILE A 45 -4.19 7.50 4.65
CA ILE A 45 -5.15 7.97 3.65
C ILE A 45 -6.25 8.71 4.40
N VAL A 46 -6.48 9.96 4.02
CA VAL A 46 -7.48 10.86 4.63
C VAL A 46 -8.69 11.10 3.72
N GLY A 47 -8.53 10.87 2.42
CA GLY A 47 -9.60 11.07 1.44
C GLY A 47 -9.49 10.16 0.24
N ILE A 48 -10.65 9.78 -0.29
CA ILE A 48 -10.82 9.16 -1.60
C ILE A 48 -11.79 10.05 -2.38
N VAL A 49 -11.27 10.82 -3.33
CA VAL A 49 -12.05 11.88 -4.02
C VAL A 49 -12.59 11.43 -5.38
N SER A 50 -12.10 10.32 -5.92
CA SER A 50 -12.63 9.66 -7.12
C SER A 50 -13.40 8.40 -6.76
N GLY A 51 -14.01 7.74 -7.75
CA GLY A 51 -14.75 6.49 -7.51
C GLY A 51 -13.85 5.39 -6.95
N THR A 52 -14.33 4.67 -5.93
CA THR A 52 -13.59 3.59 -5.24
C THR A 52 -13.09 2.49 -6.19
N LEU A 53 -13.87 2.18 -7.24
CA LEU A 53 -13.45 1.24 -8.28
C LEU A 53 -12.21 1.74 -9.05
N THR A 54 -12.19 3.02 -9.46
CA THR A 54 -11.06 3.62 -10.19
C THR A 54 -9.79 3.63 -9.33
N VAL A 55 -9.92 3.96 -8.05
CA VAL A 55 -8.80 3.90 -7.11
C VAL A 55 -8.33 2.45 -6.91
N ALA A 56 -9.25 1.49 -6.76
CA ALA A 56 -8.91 0.09 -6.61
C ALA A 56 -8.12 -0.45 -7.82
N GLU A 57 -8.54 -0.11 -9.04
CA GLU A 57 -7.82 -0.46 -10.28
C GLU A 57 -6.41 0.15 -10.31
N SER A 58 -6.28 1.41 -9.90
CA SER A 58 -4.98 2.10 -9.86
C SER A 58 -4.03 1.50 -8.81
N ILE A 59 -4.54 1.19 -7.61
CA ILE A 59 -3.77 0.47 -6.57
C ILE A 59 -3.38 -0.93 -7.08
N HIS A 60 -4.28 -1.62 -7.77
CA HIS A 60 -3.98 -2.93 -8.36
C HIS A 60 -2.86 -2.85 -9.41
N LYS A 61 -2.89 -1.86 -10.31
CA LYS A 61 -1.83 -1.61 -11.29
C LYS A 61 -0.51 -1.25 -10.61
N TRP A 62 -0.55 -0.40 -9.59
CA TRP A 62 0.62 -0.06 -8.78
C TRP A 62 1.21 -1.31 -8.12
N LYS A 63 0.36 -2.20 -7.58
CA LYS A 63 0.77 -3.50 -7.04
C LYS A 63 1.44 -4.34 -8.11
N GLU A 64 0.83 -4.52 -9.28
CA GLU A 64 1.39 -5.32 -10.38
C GLU A 64 2.77 -4.82 -10.83
N LYS A 65 2.95 -3.49 -10.90
CA LYS A 65 4.26 -2.86 -11.17
C LYS A 65 5.30 -3.26 -10.12
N ASN A 66 4.90 -3.26 -8.85
CA ASN A 66 5.75 -3.59 -7.70
C ASN A 66 5.81 -5.10 -7.38
N GLN A 67 5.03 -5.93 -8.08
CA GLN A 67 4.90 -7.35 -7.80
C GLN A 67 6.21 -8.12 -8.04
N LYS A 68 6.96 -7.76 -9.08
CA LYS A 68 8.29 -8.35 -9.32
C LYS A 68 9.22 -8.16 -8.12
N SER A 69 9.14 -7.01 -7.45
CA SER A 69 9.88 -6.73 -6.22
C SER A 69 9.34 -7.54 -5.04
N LEU A 70 8.02 -7.73 -4.93
CA LEU A 70 7.37 -8.53 -3.86
C LEU A 70 7.71 -10.03 -3.87
N HIS A 71 8.12 -10.57 -5.01
CA HIS A 71 8.45 -11.99 -5.17
C HIS A 71 9.94 -12.28 -5.40
N ASP A 72 10.81 -11.28 -5.26
CA ASP A 72 12.25 -11.48 -5.49
C ASP A 72 12.93 -12.22 -4.31
N PRO A 73 13.44 -13.45 -4.52
CA PRO A 73 14.14 -14.22 -3.49
C PRO A 73 15.53 -13.67 -3.15
N ASN A 74 16.11 -12.77 -3.96
CA ASN A 74 17.44 -12.18 -3.76
C ASN A 74 17.41 -10.86 -2.97
N GLY A 75 16.24 -10.45 -2.48
CA GLY A 75 16.06 -9.24 -1.68
C GLY A 75 14.96 -8.37 -2.25
N ALA A 76 13.72 -8.75 -1.95
CA ALA A 76 12.54 -8.01 -2.31
C ALA A 76 12.67 -6.51 -1.95
N ARG A 77 12.64 -5.65 -2.97
CA ARG A 77 12.75 -4.19 -2.78
C ARG A 77 11.52 -3.64 -2.04
N ILE A 78 10.38 -4.31 -2.22
CA ILE A 78 9.16 -4.17 -1.43
C ILE A 78 8.84 -5.56 -0.91
N GLU A 79 8.82 -5.73 0.41
CA GLU A 79 8.64 -7.02 1.09
C GLU A 79 7.16 -7.26 1.47
N LYS A 80 6.44 -6.19 1.81
CA LYS A 80 5.06 -6.26 2.30
C LYS A 80 4.32 -4.98 1.97
N VAL A 81 3.04 -5.11 1.58
CA VAL A 81 2.10 -4.00 1.52
C VAL A 81 0.78 -4.42 2.17
N LEU A 82 0.37 -3.74 3.22
CA LEU A 82 -0.80 -4.07 4.03
C LEU A 82 -1.72 -2.86 4.18
N ILE A 83 -2.95 -2.97 3.71
CA ILE A 83 -4.01 -1.99 3.98
C ILE A 83 -4.65 -2.34 5.33
N VAL A 84 -4.80 -1.35 6.20
CA VAL A 84 -5.45 -1.45 7.51
C VAL A 84 -6.52 -0.37 7.62
N THR A 85 -7.78 -0.77 7.78
CA THR A 85 -8.90 0.15 8.01
C THR A 85 -9.04 0.49 9.49
N ASP A 86 -9.85 1.50 9.80
CA ASP A 86 -10.01 1.98 11.18
C ASP A 86 -10.77 0.97 12.07
N ASP A 87 -11.58 0.09 11.45
CA ASP A 87 -12.18 -1.10 12.08
C ASP A 87 -11.24 -2.33 12.12
N ASN A 88 -9.94 -2.14 11.88
CA ASN A 88 -8.87 -3.13 11.94
C ASN A 88 -9.03 -4.32 10.97
N ARG A 89 -9.83 -4.19 9.89
CA ARG A 89 -9.73 -5.11 8.75
C ARG A 89 -8.40 -4.89 8.04
N ARG A 90 -7.89 -5.98 7.47
CA ARG A 90 -6.54 -6.05 6.91
C ARG A 90 -6.57 -6.74 5.56
N LEU A 91 -5.91 -6.13 4.58
CA LEU A 91 -5.72 -6.72 3.26
C LEU A 91 -4.24 -6.67 2.87
N LEU A 92 -3.62 -7.85 2.74
CA LEU A 92 -2.29 -7.97 2.17
C LEU A 92 -2.40 -7.86 0.64
N LEU A 93 -1.71 -6.89 0.03
CA LEU A 93 -1.87 -6.65 -1.39
C LEU A 93 -1.25 -7.72 -2.29
N LYS A 94 -0.29 -8.51 -1.81
CA LYS A 94 0.50 -9.48 -2.60
C LYS A 94 -0.33 -10.28 -3.60
N ASP A 95 -1.53 -10.72 -3.21
CA ASP A 95 -2.43 -11.52 -4.03
C ASP A 95 -3.86 -10.93 -4.09
N ALA A 96 -4.04 -9.66 -3.70
CA ALA A 96 -5.35 -9.03 -3.67
C ALA A 96 -5.88 -8.74 -5.09
N THR A 97 -7.16 -9.03 -5.33
CA THR A 97 -7.88 -8.66 -6.56
C THR A 97 -8.39 -7.22 -6.50
N VAL A 98 -8.78 -6.66 -7.66
CA VAL A 98 -9.41 -5.33 -7.72
C VAL A 98 -10.66 -5.27 -6.84
N GLU A 99 -11.47 -6.32 -6.82
CA GLU A 99 -12.70 -6.39 -6.01
C GLU A 99 -12.40 -6.36 -4.52
N GLN A 100 -11.38 -7.10 -4.06
CA GLN A 100 -10.97 -7.10 -2.67
C GLN A 100 -10.40 -5.74 -2.24
N ILE A 101 -9.62 -5.10 -3.12
CA ILE A 101 -9.12 -3.74 -2.87
C ILE A 101 -10.29 -2.77 -2.81
N LYS A 102 -11.23 -2.84 -3.75
CA LYS A 102 -12.42 -2.00 -3.76
C LYS A 102 -13.24 -2.17 -2.48
N GLU A 103 -13.49 -3.40 -2.05
CA GLU A 103 -14.27 -3.72 -0.86
C GLU A 103 -13.64 -3.12 0.41
N ILE A 104 -12.30 -3.18 0.55
CA ILE A 104 -11.65 -2.58 1.71
C ILE A 104 -11.69 -1.04 1.67
N LEU A 105 -11.62 -0.43 0.47
CA LEU A 105 -11.72 1.03 0.28
C LEU A 105 -13.15 1.57 0.50
N GLU A 106 -14.19 0.85 0.09
CA GLU A 106 -15.59 1.29 0.27
C GLU A 106 -16.01 1.35 1.73
N ASN A 107 -15.38 0.51 2.55
CA ASN A 107 -15.62 0.42 3.97
C ASN A 107 -14.58 1.23 4.78
N TYR A 108 -14.04 2.29 4.19
CA TYR A 108 -13.12 3.28 4.79
C TYR A 108 -13.79 4.20 5.84
N LYS A 109 -15.02 3.89 6.27
CA LYS A 109 -15.82 4.77 7.16
C LYS A 109 -15.33 4.83 8.60
#